data_AF-A0A0C9Y0U9-F1
#
_entry.id   AF-A0A0C9Y0U9-F1
#
_cell.length_a   1.000
_cell.length_b   1.000
_cell.length_c   1.000
_cell.angle_alpha   90.00
_cell.angle_beta   90.00
_cell.angle_gamma   90.00
#
_symmetry.space_group_name_H-M   'P 1'
#
loop_
_entity.id
_entity.type
_entity.pdbx_description
1 polymer ?
#
loop_
_entity_poly.entity_id
_entity_poly.type
_entity_poly.pdbx_seq_one_letter_code
_entity_poly.pdbx_strand_id
1 'polypeptide(L)'
;MHLKTLRSALFLWFLPTITVAYVRPGTYFIVNRVTPRRGTPLAVTLSGDNMPAVISGKTMSLTQQWIITDLNGNGQTIVSASDTSLEAARVGNTLTTIPQATGSQVWYISQTPDGYYSIQNPGGGAIWGTTSMDSGTSVVIGTEFGQKGEWIIEAAA
;
A
#
# COMPACT_ATOMS: atom_id res chain seq x y z
N MET A 1 10.64 -38.51 53.93
CA MET A 1 10.29 -38.77 52.52
C MET A 1 10.00 -37.42 51.88
N HIS A 2 10.93 -36.92 51.05
CA HIS A 2 10.93 -35.57 50.48
C HIS A 2 9.97 -35.46 49.30
N LEU A 3 9.02 -34.52 49.33
CA LEU A 3 8.26 -34.10 48.14
C LEU A 3 8.77 -32.74 47.66
N LYS A 4 9.34 -32.74 46.46
CA LYS A 4 9.96 -31.59 45.79
C LYS A 4 8.89 -30.64 45.26
N THR A 5 9.07 -29.35 45.54
CA THR A 5 8.28 -28.25 45.01
C THR A 5 8.68 -28.00 43.55
N LEU A 6 7.78 -28.24 42.58
CA LEU A 6 7.95 -27.75 41.21
C LEU A 6 7.35 -26.34 41.12
N ARG A 7 8.22 -25.33 40.98
CA ARG A 7 7.81 -23.99 40.53
C ARG A 7 7.68 -24.02 39.01
N SER A 8 6.45 -24.03 38.52
CA SER A 8 6.15 -23.85 37.10
C SER A 8 6.37 -22.38 36.74
N ALA A 9 7.44 -22.10 35.98
CA ALA A 9 7.67 -20.79 35.40
C ALA A 9 6.74 -20.60 34.20
N LEU A 10 5.78 -19.68 34.33
CA LEU A 10 4.89 -19.28 33.26
C LEU A 10 5.67 -18.37 32.30
N PHE A 11 6.11 -18.91 31.16
CA PHE A 11 6.74 -18.15 30.10
C PHE A 11 5.64 -17.41 29.32
N LEU A 12 5.36 -16.17 29.69
CA LEU A 12 4.48 -15.27 28.93
C LEU A 12 5.22 -14.84 27.65
N TRP A 13 4.89 -15.50 26.55
CA TRP A 13 5.27 -15.04 25.22
C TRP A 13 4.55 -13.73 24.92
N PHE A 14 5.27 -12.62 24.92
CA PHE A 14 4.81 -11.38 24.34
C PHE A 14 4.80 -11.57 22.81
N LEU A 15 3.65 -11.90 22.23
CA LEU A 15 3.46 -11.70 20.80
C LEU A 15 3.45 -10.18 20.57
N PRO A 16 4.34 -9.61 19.73
CA PRO A 16 4.21 -8.22 19.36
C PRO A 16 2.86 -8.06 18.65
N THR A 17 1.98 -7.27 19.24
CA THR A 17 0.78 -6.81 18.56
C THR A 17 1.28 -5.97 17.39
N ILE A 18 1.24 -6.52 16.17
CA ILE A 18 1.51 -5.74 14.97
C ILE A 18 0.31 -4.80 14.86
N THR A 19 0.46 -3.59 15.39
CA THR A 19 -0.50 -2.51 15.12
C THR A 19 -0.34 -2.16 13.65
N VAL A 20 -1.16 -2.79 12.80
CA VAL A 20 -1.31 -2.41 11.40
C VAL A 20 -1.95 -1.02 11.41
N ALA A 21 -1.16 0.02 11.17
CA ALA A 21 -1.65 1.39 11.09
C ALA A 21 -2.48 1.57 9.81
N TYR A 22 -3.79 1.43 9.97
CA TYR A 22 -4.84 1.39 8.96
C TYR A 22 -5.22 2.76 8.37
N VAL A 23 -5.52 2.80 7.07
CA VAL A 23 -6.15 3.97 6.40
C VAL A 23 -7.67 3.79 6.42
N ARG A 24 -8.45 4.82 6.79
CA ARG A 24 -9.92 4.72 6.79
C ARG A 24 -10.47 4.48 5.38
N PRO A 25 -11.67 3.88 5.22
CA PRO A 25 -12.24 3.68 3.91
C PRO A 25 -12.62 5.03 3.31
N GLY A 26 -12.41 5.20 2.01
CA GLY A 26 -12.65 6.46 1.31
C GLY A 26 -11.92 6.56 -0.01
N THR A 27 -12.03 7.71 -0.67
CA THR A 27 -11.33 8.00 -1.93
C THR A 27 -10.11 8.86 -1.66
N TYR A 28 -8.97 8.48 -2.24
CA TYR A 28 -7.67 9.07 -1.95
C TYR A 28 -6.82 9.28 -3.20
N PHE A 29 -5.93 10.26 -3.14
CA PHE A 29 -4.72 10.29 -3.94
C PHE A 29 -3.61 9.54 -3.19
N ILE A 30 -2.85 8.71 -3.90
CA ILE A 30 -1.65 8.04 -3.38
C ILE A 30 -0.44 8.74 -4.01
N VAL A 31 0.27 9.55 -3.24
CA VAL A 31 1.33 10.45 -3.72
C VAL A 31 2.67 9.96 -3.19
N ASN A 32 3.71 9.91 -4.02
CA ASN A 32 5.02 9.48 -3.54
C ASN A 32 5.61 10.51 -2.56
N ARG A 33 6.25 10.05 -1.47
CA ARG A 33 6.96 10.92 -0.51
C ARG A 33 8.00 11.79 -1.22
N VAL A 34 8.72 11.23 -2.18
CA VAL A 34 9.79 11.93 -2.88
C VAL A 34 9.19 12.79 -4.00
N THR A 35 9.20 14.10 -3.78
CA THR A 35 8.81 15.07 -4.81
C THR A 35 10.03 15.43 -5.68
N PRO A 36 9.89 15.56 -7.01
CA PRO A 36 10.97 16.06 -7.87
C PRO A 36 11.45 17.44 -7.41
N ARG A 37 12.75 17.73 -7.52
CA ARG A 37 13.35 19.01 -7.07
C ARG A 37 12.68 20.26 -7.65
N ARG A 38 12.08 20.13 -8.84
CA ARG A 38 11.27 21.15 -9.51
C ARG A 38 10.13 20.44 -10.24
N GLY A 39 9.00 20.25 -9.57
CA GLY A 39 7.88 19.57 -10.18
C GLY A 39 6.69 19.42 -9.25
N THR A 40 5.57 19.09 -9.86
CA THR A 40 4.35 18.68 -9.16
C THR A 40 4.61 17.37 -8.40
N PRO A 41 4.01 17.17 -7.21
CA PRO A 41 4.01 15.86 -6.54
C PRO A 41 3.57 14.76 -7.50
N LEU A 42 4.14 13.56 -7.38
CA LEU A 42 3.86 12.46 -8.29
C LEU A 42 2.86 11.49 -7.66
N ALA A 43 1.70 11.33 -8.28
CA ALA A 43 0.60 10.48 -7.81
C ALA A 43 0.49 9.20 -8.64
N VAL A 44 0.10 8.10 -7.97
CA VAL A 44 -0.23 6.84 -8.64
C VAL A 44 -1.43 7.04 -9.55
N THR A 45 -1.25 6.69 -10.82
CA THR A 45 -2.17 6.97 -11.92
C THR A 45 -2.51 5.67 -12.63
N LEU A 46 -3.81 5.45 -12.86
CA LEU A 46 -4.33 4.41 -13.72
C LEU A 46 -3.85 4.63 -15.16
N SER A 47 -3.27 3.59 -15.77
CA SER A 47 -2.79 3.60 -17.16
C SER A 47 -3.67 2.79 -18.13
N GLY A 48 -4.77 2.19 -17.64
CA GLY A 48 -5.70 1.36 -18.41
C GLY A 48 -5.83 -0.07 -17.88
N ASP A 49 -6.74 -0.85 -18.47
CA ASP A 49 -6.92 -2.26 -18.14
C ASP A 49 -5.70 -3.10 -18.55
N ASN A 50 -5.26 -4.00 -17.67
CA ASN A 50 -4.07 -4.85 -17.78
C ASN A 50 -2.76 -4.07 -18.06
N MET A 51 -2.71 -2.80 -17.64
CA MET A 51 -1.54 -1.95 -17.80
C MET A 51 -0.89 -1.64 -16.44
N PRO A 52 0.44 -1.51 -16.39
CA PRO A 52 1.14 -1.02 -15.20
C PRO A 52 0.61 0.34 -14.76
N ALA A 53 0.28 0.47 -13.48
CA ALA A 53 0.07 1.79 -12.87
C ALA A 53 1.40 2.55 -12.87
N VAL A 54 1.34 3.84 -13.17
CA VAL A 54 2.51 4.73 -13.21
C VAL A 54 2.36 5.84 -12.21
N ILE A 55 3.46 6.50 -11.86
CA ILE A 55 3.38 7.81 -11.22
C ILE A 55 3.32 8.90 -12.28
N SER A 56 2.51 9.92 -12.06
CA SER A 56 2.51 11.13 -12.91
C SER A 56 2.23 12.38 -12.10
N GLY A 57 2.45 13.56 -12.67
CA GLY A 57 2.18 14.82 -11.99
C GLY A 57 0.76 14.85 -11.42
N LYS A 58 0.64 15.12 -10.12
CA LYS A 58 -0.65 15.12 -9.42
C LYS A 58 -1.57 16.18 -10.01
N THR A 59 -2.76 15.73 -10.35
CA THR A 59 -3.91 16.51 -10.79
C THR A 59 -5.10 16.16 -9.89
N MET A 60 -6.30 16.64 -10.26
CA MET A 60 -7.56 16.23 -9.61
C MET A 60 -8.31 15.15 -10.42
N SER A 61 -7.65 14.53 -11.42
CA SER A 61 -8.27 13.52 -12.28
C SER A 61 -8.73 12.29 -11.50
N LEU A 62 -9.88 11.73 -11.87
CA LEU A 62 -10.38 10.45 -11.34
C LEU A 62 -9.41 9.29 -11.59
N THR A 63 -8.59 9.37 -12.65
CA THR A 63 -7.56 8.35 -12.93
C THR A 63 -6.42 8.33 -11.91
N GLN A 64 -6.32 9.33 -11.04
CA GLN A 64 -5.35 9.41 -9.94
C GLN A 64 -6.00 9.20 -8.56
N GLN A 65 -7.32 8.96 -8.55
CA GLN A 65 -8.08 8.71 -7.35
C GLN A 65 -8.33 7.21 -7.18
N TRP A 66 -8.18 6.75 -5.96
CA TRP A 66 -8.28 5.35 -5.58
C TRP A 66 -9.25 5.20 -4.41
N ILE A 67 -10.21 4.30 -4.56
CA ILE A 67 -11.15 3.92 -3.52
C ILE A 67 -10.48 2.85 -2.68
N ILE A 68 -10.24 3.16 -1.42
CA ILE A 68 -9.69 2.24 -0.43
C ILE A 68 -10.83 1.71 0.41
N THR A 69 -11.00 0.38 0.46
CA THR A 69 -12.02 -0.29 1.28
C THR A 69 -11.35 -1.20 2.31
N ASP A 70 -11.88 -1.21 3.53
CA ASP A 70 -11.42 -2.11 4.59
C ASP A 70 -12.05 -3.49 4.50
N LEU A 71 -11.25 -4.51 4.78
CA LEU A 71 -11.68 -5.90 4.89
C LEU A 71 -11.71 -6.36 6.35
N ASN A 72 -12.22 -5.50 7.24
CA ASN A 72 -12.34 -5.74 8.69
C ASN A 72 -11.01 -6.13 9.33
N GLY A 73 -9.94 -5.41 9.03
CA GLY A 73 -8.60 -5.68 9.57
C GLY A 73 -7.82 -6.78 8.86
N ASN A 74 -8.37 -7.42 7.83
CA ASN A 74 -7.64 -8.38 6.98
C ASN A 74 -6.85 -7.70 5.85
N GLY A 75 -6.67 -6.39 5.91
CA GLY A 75 -6.09 -5.57 4.84
C GLY A 75 -7.16 -4.76 4.11
N GLN A 76 -6.77 -4.18 2.98
CA GLN A 76 -7.55 -3.19 2.26
C GLN A 76 -7.53 -3.48 0.77
N THR A 77 -8.64 -3.27 0.07
CA THR A 77 -8.67 -3.24 -1.39
C THR A 77 -8.40 -1.82 -1.89
N ILE A 78 -7.79 -1.72 -3.07
CA ILE A 78 -7.49 -0.44 -3.72
C ILE A 78 -8.03 -0.50 -5.14
N VAL A 79 -9.09 0.26 -5.41
CA VAL A 79 -9.87 0.23 -6.65
C VAL A 79 -9.79 1.59 -7.35
N SER A 80 -9.76 1.62 -8.68
CA SER A 80 -9.75 2.90 -9.39
C SER A 80 -11.07 3.65 -9.24
N ALA A 81 -11.03 4.95 -8.99
CA ALA A 81 -12.23 5.78 -8.95
C ALA A 81 -12.75 6.15 -10.36
N SER A 82 -11.89 6.16 -11.38
CA SER A 82 -12.32 6.38 -12.77
C SER A 82 -12.99 5.17 -13.41
N ASP A 83 -12.68 3.96 -12.94
CA ASP A 83 -13.32 2.73 -13.37
C ASP A 83 -13.32 1.74 -12.21
N THR A 84 -14.47 1.64 -11.53
CA THR A 84 -14.62 0.78 -10.35
C THR A 84 -14.61 -0.71 -10.70
N SER A 85 -14.55 -1.10 -11.98
CA SER A 85 -14.31 -2.49 -12.36
C SER A 85 -12.84 -2.89 -12.28
N LEU A 86 -11.91 -1.93 -12.16
CA LEU A 86 -10.46 -2.16 -12.11
C LEU A 86 -9.89 -2.00 -10.70
N GLU A 87 -9.09 -2.97 -10.26
CA GLU A 87 -8.35 -2.94 -9.00
C GLU A 87 -6.84 -2.89 -9.20
N ALA A 88 -6.14 -2.33 -8.21
CA ALA A 88 -4.68 -2.34 -8.18
C ALA A 88 -4.19 -3.72 -7.70
N ALA A 89 -3.51 -4.45 -8.58
CA ALA A 89 -3.07 -5.82 -8.34
C ALA A 89 -1.58 -6.03 -8.57
N ARG A 90 -1.03 -7.06 -7.94
CA ARG A 90 0.33 -7.53 -8.23
C ARG A 90 0.30 -8.44 -9.46
N VAL A 91 0.95 -8.02 -10.54
CA VAL A 91 1.27 -8.90 -11.67
C VAL A 91 2.78 -8.98 -11.80
N GLY A 92 3.36 -10.13 -11.42
CA GLY A 92 4.80 -10.28 -11.27
C GLY A 92 5.36 -9.33 -10.20
N ASN A 93 6.24 -8.40 -10.58
CA ASN A 93 6.81 -7.38 -9.69
C ASN A 93 6.28 -5.97 -9.99
N THR A 94 5.13 -5.87 -10.66
CA THR A 94 4.56 -4.60 -11.08
C THR A 94 3.16 -4.42 -10.49
N LEU A 95 2.86 -3.19 -10.07
CA LEU A 95 1.48 -2.81 -9.78
C LEU A 95 0.74 -2.62 -11.11
N THR A 96 -0.24 -3.47 -11.36
CA THR A 96 -1.01 -3.48 -12.60
C THR A 96 -2.48 -3.33 -12.25
N THR A 97 -3.21 -2.58 -13.06
CA THR A 97 -4.66 -2.46 -12.92
C THR A 97 -5.34 -3.56 -13.71
N ILE A 98 -6.12 -4.40 -13.04
CA ILE A 98 -6.78 -5.56 -13.64
C ILE A 98 -8.28 -5.55 -13.29
N PRO A 99 -9.13 -6.28 -14.02
CA PRO A 99 -10.53 -6.43 -13.66
C PRO A 99 -10.66 -7.08 -12.28
N GLN A 100 -11.59 -6.58 -11.47
CA GLN A 100 -11.92 -7.19 -10.19
C GLN A 100 -12.39 -8.63 -10.39
N ALA A 101 -11.63 -9.58 -9.86
CA ALA A 101 -12.00 -10.99 -9.86
C ALA A 101 -12.64 -11.37 -8.51
N THR A 102 -13.24 -12.56 -8.45
CA THR A 102 -13.63 -13.17 -7.17
C THR A 102 -12.38 -13.44 -6.33
N GLY A 103 -12.10 -12.56 -5.36
CA GLY A 103 -10.93 -12.63 -4.49
C GLY A 103 -9.97 -11.45 -4.65
N SER A 104 -10.51 -10.23 -4.58
CA SER A 104 -9.79 -8.96 -4.76
C SER A 104 -8.40 -8.94 -4.15
N GLN A 105 -7.47 -8.27 -4.82
CA GLN A 105 -6.12 -8.08 -4.30
C GLN A 105 -6.20 -7.29 -3.00
N VAL A 106 -5.66 -7.91 -1.95
CA VAL A 106 -5.55 -7.30 -0.63
C VAL A 106 -4.19 -6.64 -0.47
N TRP A 107 -4.19 -5.47 0.16
CA TRP A 107 -2.99 -4.72 0.52
C TRP A 107 -2.99 -4.39 2.02
N TYR A 108 -1.82 -4.42 2.64
CA TYR A 108 -1.61 -3.91 3.99
C TYR A 108 -1.00 -2.53 3.91
N ILE A 109 -1.74 -1.53 4.36
CA ILE A 109 -1.26 -0.16 4.47
C ILE A 109 -0.82 0.06 5.91
N SER A 110 0.38 0.61 6.10
CA SER A 110 0.96 0.87 7.41
C SER A 110 1.66 2.22 7.43
N GLN A 111 1.48 2.98 8.50
CA GLN A 111 2.19 4.24 8.69
C GLN A 111 3.64 3.97 9.13
N THR A 112 4.59 4.65 8.50
CA THR A 112 6.00 4.66 8.89
C THR A 112 6.21 5.57 10.10
N PRO A 113 7.33 5.46 10.84
CA PRO A 113 7.61 6.32 12.00
C PRO A 113 7.60 7.82 11.69
N ASP A 114 7.90 8.19 10.44
CA ASP A 114 7.93 9.58 9.95
C ASP A 114 6.54 10.09 9.52
N GLY A 115 5.49 9.29 9.63
CA GLY A 115 4.12 9.66 9.31
C GLY A 115 3.68 9.39 7.86
N TYR A 116 4.55 8.86 7.01
CA TYR A 116 4.23 8.41 5.64
C TYR A 116 3.62 7.00 5.66
N TYR A 117 3.28 6.44 4.51
CA TYR A 117 2.65 5.13 4.38
C TYR A 117 3.49 4.16 3.55
N SER A 118 3.51 2.89 3.98
CA SER A 118 3.99 1.75 3.21
C SER A 118 2.79 0.89 2.81
N ILE A 119 2.73 0.48 1.54
CA ILE A 119 1.66 -0.37 0.99
C ILE A 119 2.28 -1.71 0.61
N GLN A 120 1.79 -2.80 1.20
CA GLN A 120 2.43 -4.13 1.19
C GLN A 120 1.50 -5.23 0.71
N ASN A 121 2.08 -6.27 0.09
CA ASN A 121 1.34 -7.51 -0.14
C ASN A 121 1.00 -8.21 1.19
N PRO A 122 -0.03 -9.08 1.19
CA PRO A 122 -0.28 -10.01 2.29
C PRO A 122 0.94 -10.88 2.57
N GLY A 123 1.30 -11.03 3.85
CA GLY A 123 2.52 -11.74 4.28
C GLY A 123 3.76 -10.86 4.42
N GLY A 124 3.69 -9.57 4.04
CA GLY A 124 4.76 -8.59 4.25
C GLY A 124 5.95 -8.73 3.29
N GLY A 125 7.01 -7.97 3.55
CA GLY A 125 8.30 -8.06 2.85
C GLY A 125 8.40 -7.28 1.54
N ALA A 126 7.37 -7.25 0.69
CA ALA A 126 7.38 -6.48 -0.56
C ALA A 126 6.40 -5.31 -0.50
N ILE A 127 6.92 -4.10 -0.71
CA ILE A 127 6.20 -2.83 -0.69
C ILE A 127 6.00 -2.30 -2.11
N TRP A 128 5.03 -1.42 -2.31
CA TRP A 128 4.96 -0.56 -3.49
C TRP A 128 6.10 0.45 -3.48
N GLY A 129 6.71 0.67 -4.63
CA GLY A 129 7.72 1.72 -4.81
C GLY A 129 7.99 2.00 -6.27
N THR A 130 8.98 2.86 -6.51
CA THR A 130 9.37 3.29 -7.86
C THR A 130 10.89 3.29 -7.97
N THR A 131 11.42 3.00 -9.16
CA THR A 131 12.87 2.94 -9.39
C THR A 131 13.45 4.34 -9.65
N SER A 132 12.71 5.20 -10.34
CA SER A 132 13.03 6.62 -10.57
C SER A 132 11.84 7.52 -10.21
N MET A 133 12.10 8.82 -10.11
CA MET A 133 11.08 9.83 -9.77
C MET A 133 10.75 10.71 -10.96
N ASP A 134 10.53 10.05 -12.08
CA ASP A 134 10.14 10.66 -13.35
C ASP A 134 8.67 10.32 -13.62
N SER A 135 7.94 11.26 -14.22
CA SER A 135 6.56 11.01 -14.64
C SER A 135 6.53 9.90 -15.69
N GLY A 136 5.61 8.95 -15.56
CA GLY A 136 5.50 7.76 -16.40
C GLY A 136 6.23 6.54 -15.86
N THR A 137 7.01 6.68 -14.78
CA THR A 137 7.66 5.52 -14.14
C THR A 137 6.62 4.60 -13.51
N SER A 138 6.71 3.30 -13.80
CA SER A 138 5.82 2.29 -13.23
C SER A 138 5.99 2.16 -11.73
N VAL A 139 4.88 1.91 -11.04
CA VAL A 139 4.90 1.45 -9.65
C VAL A 139 5.22 -0.05 -9.66
N VAL A 140 6.27 -0.41 -8.95
CA VAL A 140 6.78 -1.76 -8.84
C VAL A 140 6.70 -2.25 -7.40
N ILE A 141 6.87 -3.56 -7.23
CA ILE A 141 6.72 -4.25 -5.96
C ILE A 141 8.03 -4.95 -5.62
N GLY A 142 8.62 -4.61 -4.47
CA GLY A 142 9.95 -5.06 -4.08
C GLY A 142 10.33 -4.65 -2.66
N THR A 143 11.58 -4.82 -2.28
CA THR A 143 12.08 -4.67 -0.89
C THR A 143 12.92 -3.41 -0.66
N GLU A 144 13.44 -2.77 -1.71
CA GLU A 144 14.52 -1.79 -1.61
C GLU A 144 14.23 -0.51 -2.39
N PHE A 145 13.37 0.35 -1.85
CA PHE A 145 13.06 1.65 -2.48
C PHE A 145 13.46 2.85 -1.62
N GLY A 146 13.80 2.64 -0.35
CA GLY A 146 13.94 3.72 0.62
C GLY A 146 12.70 4.62 0.60
N GLN A 147 12.92 5.93 0.57
CA GLN A 147 11.83 6.92 0.53
C GLN A 147 10.95 6.82 -0.73
N LYS A 148 11.43 6.23 -1.84
CA LYS A 148 10.62 6.05 -3.06
C LYS A 148 9.55 4.96 -2.92
N GLY A 149 9.59 4.19 -1.83
CA GLY A 149 8.57 3.20 -1.46
C GLY A 149 7.61 3.69 -0.37
N GLU A 150 7.66 4.98 -0.05
CA GLU A 150 6.82 5.61 0.96
C GLU A 150 5.87 6.60 0.30
N TRP A 151 4.66 6.67 0.84
CA TRP A 151 3.53 7.33 0.21
C TRP A 151 2.85 8.30 1.17
N ILE A 152 2.24 9.34 0.63
CA ILE A 152 1.28 10.22 1.29
C ILE A 152 -0.09 9.81 0.77
N ILE A 153 -1.03 9.56 1.68
CA ILE A 153 -2.41 9.18 1.33
C ILE A 153 -3.31 10.36 1.67
N GLU A 154 -3.70 11.12 0.64
CA GLU A 154 -4.46 12.37 0.77
C GLU A 154 -5.91 12.14 0.38
N ALA A 155 -6.87 12.55 1.20
CA ALA A 155 -8.29 12.41 0.86
C ALA A 155 -8.62 13.19 -0.43
N ALA A 156 -9.35 12.55 -1.35
CA ALA A 156 -9.98 13.24 -2.45
C ALA A 156 -11.24 13.93 -1.91
N ALA A 157 -11.25 15.26 -1.91
CA ALA A 157 -12.34 16.09 -1.40
C ALA A 157 -13.64 15.92 -2.21
#